data_AF-A0A4R9LSK7-F1
#
_entry.id   AF-A0A4R9LSK7-F1
#
_cell.length_a   1.000
_cell.length_b   1.000
_cell.length_c   1.000
_cell.angle_alpha   90.00
_cell.angle_beta   90.00
_cell.angle_gamma   90.00
#
_symmetry.space_group_name_H-M   'P 1'
#
loop_
_entity.id
_entity.type
_entity.pdbx_description
1 polymer ?
#
loop_
_entity_poly.entity_id
_entity_poly.type
_entity_poly.pdbx_seq_one_letter_code
_entity_poly.pdbx_strand_id
1 'polypeptide(L)'
;MQHSRLLFRMILYLFAVIIGGLPSLYANPVLDKTAEEILHEVRLSRIPQIIEDLEEKAKHSMGANRFSEARDYLKKAIVLKSAIGMKDSEGNAELLTMISLIESKLGNQCEANQLSKLARKIYHRIGVNFGAVSFEEKPNALPTAVVAKNCGETVTWLSESK
;
A
#
# COMPACT_ATOMS: atom_id res chain seq x y z
N MET A 1 -48.27 -15.30 33.02
CA MET A 1 -47.91 -14.09 32.25
C MET A 1 -46.58 -13.43 32.64
N GLN A 2 -45.97 -13.74 33.79
CA GLN A 2 -44.76 -13.05 34.29
C GLN A 2 -43.44 -13.53 33.64
N HIS A 3 -43.32 -14.83 33.30
CA HIS A 3 -42.14 -15.40 32.63
C HIS A 3 -41.91 -14.86 31.21
N SER A 4 -42.98 -14.61 30.44
CA SER A 4 -42.89 -14.09 29.07
C SER A 4 -42.32 -12.67 29.02
N ARG A 5 -42.59 -11.83 30.04
CA ARG A 5 -42.07 -10.46 30.13
C ARG A 5 -40.58 -10.40 30.49
N LEU A 6 -40.08 -11.36 31.25
CA LEU A 6 -38.65 -11.47 31.62
C LEU A 6 -37.81 -11.96 30.44
N LEU A 7 -38.29 -12.97 29.71
CA LEU A 7 -37.66 -13.46 28.48
C LEU A 7 -37.59 -12.35 27.42
N PHE A 8 -38.66 -11.59 27.23
CA PHE A 8 -38.69 -10.49 26.26
C PHE A 8 -37.67 -9.38 26.60
N ARG A 9 -37.52 -9.05 27.89
CA ARG A 9 -36.52 -8.07 28.36
C ARG A 9 -35.09 -8.56 28.20
N MET A 10 -34.82 -9.85 28.43
CA MET A 10 -33.50 -10.44 28.19
C MET A 10 -33.14 -10.42 26.69
N ILE A 11 -34.09 -10.75 25.82
CA ILE A 11 -33.90 -10.72 24.36
C ILE A 11 -33.57 -9.30 23.89
N LEU A 12 -34.32 -8.29 24.36
CA LEU A 12 -34.04 -6.88 24.06
C LEU A 12 -32.65 -6.44 24.52
N TYR A 13 -32.19 -6.91 25.69
CA TYR A 13 -30.85 -6.60 26.20
C TYR A 13 -29.75 -7.22 25.33
N LEU A 14 -29.94 -8.48 24.88
CA LEU A 14 -29.01 -9.16 23.99
C LEU A 14 -28.92 -8.46 22.62
N PHE A 15 -30.04 -8.00 22.06
CA PHE A 15 -30.03 -7.22 20.82
C PHE A 15 -29.32 -5.86 20.99
N ALA A 16 -29.51 -5.18 22.12
CA ALA A 16 -28.85 -3.91 22.39
C ALA A 16 -27.32 -4.04 22.50
N VAL A 17 -26.81 -5.14 23.08
CA VAL A 17 -25.37 -5.42 23.16
C VAL A 17 -24.78 -5.77 21.79
N ILE A 18 -25.51 -6.49 20.94
CA ILE A 18 -25.05 -6.85 19.58
C ILE A 18 -25.00 -5.62 18.67
N ILE A 19 -25.99 -4.73 18.75
CA ILE A 19 -26.06 -3.52 17.89
C ILE A 19 -25.13 -2.41 18.40
N GLY A 20 -24.98 -2.25 19.73
CA GLY A 20 -24.08 -1.26 20.32
C GLY A 20 -22.59 -1.63 20.29
N GLY A 21 -22.28 -2.90 20.02
CA GLY A 21 -20.92 -3.45 20.03
C GLY A 21 -20.33 -3.77 18.66
N LEU A 22 -21.00 -3.42 17.56
CA LEU A 22 -20.41 -3.52 16.22
C LEU A 22 -19.58 -2.27 15.97
N PRO A 23 -18.23 -2.29 16.16
CA PRO A 23 -17.40 -1.24 15.59
C PRO A 23 -17.70 -1.20 14.10
N SER A 24 -18.02 -0.01 13.61
CA SER A 24 -18.36 0.28 12.23
C SER A 24 -17.45 -0.51 11.27
N LEU A 25 -17.96 -1.62 10.72
CA LEU A 25 -17.38 -2.32 9.59
C LEU A 25 -17.62 -1.47 8.36
N TYR A 26 -16.94 -0.32 8.30
CA TYR A 26 -16.94 0.55 7.14
C TYR A 26 -16.01 -0.10 6.11
N ALA A 27 -16.53 -1.08 5.38
CA ALA A 27 -15.89 -1.50 4.14
C ALA A 27 -15.84 -0.25 3.25
N ASN A 28 -14.65 0.30 2.99
CA ASN A 28 -14.48 1.41 2.07
C ASN A 28 -14.37 0.85 0.64
N PRO A 29 -15.47 0.80 -0.14
CA PRO A 29 -15.50 0.14 -1.45
C PRO A 29 -14.65 0.86 -2.49
N VAL A 30 -14.17 2.06 -2.18
CA VAL A 30 -13.29 2.85 -3.05
C VAL A 30 -11.92 2.18 -3.17
N LEU A 31 -11.46 1.45 -2.15
CA LEU A 31 -10.14 0.82 -2.18
C LEU A 31 -10.08 -0.44 -3.06
N ASP A 32 -11.23 -1.02 -3.39
CA ASP A 32 -11.31 -2.17 -4.30
C ASP A 32 -11.14 -1.76 -5.76
N LYS A 33 -11.40 -0.48 -6.09
CA LYS A 33 -11.26 0.10 -7.42
C LYS A 33 -9.80 0.22 -7.86
N THR A 34 -9.59 0.33 -9.17
CA THR A 34 -8.30 0.66 -9.78
C THR A 34 -7.91 2.11 -9.47
N ALA A 35 -6.62 2.46 -9.60
CA ALA A 35 -6.18 3.82 -9.34
C ALA A 35 -6.84 4.82 -10.31
N GLU A 36 -7.03 4.41 -11.56
CA GLU A 36 -7.65 5.17 -12.64
C GLU A 36 -9.12 5.47 -12.35
N GLU A 37 -9.88 4.47 -11.89
CA GLU A 37 -11.27 4.64 -11.46
C GLU A 37 -11.37 5.60 -10.27
N ILE A 38 -10.46 5.48 -9.29
CA ILE A 38 -10.41 6.40 -8.14
C ILE A 38 -10.18 7.83 -8.63
N LEU A 39 -9.24 8.05 -9.57
CA LEU A 39 -8.94 9.37 -10.12
C LEU A 39 -10.11 9.97 -10.90
N HIS A 40 -10.91 9.13 -11.58
CA HIS A 40 -12.06 9.59 -12.35
C HIS A 40 -13.27 9.93 -11.48
N GLU A 41 -13.53 9.14 -10.44
CA GLU A 41 -14.75 9.28 -9.64
C GLU A 41 -14.58 10.13 -8.38
N VAL A 42 -13.36 10.20 -7.83
CA VAL A 42 -13.11 10.87 -6.56
C VAL A 42 -12.58 12.28 -6.80
N ARG A 43 -13.12 13.24 -6.04
CA ARG A 43 -12.60 14.62 -6.04
C ARG A 43 -11.15 14.64 -5.58
N LEU A 44 -10.32 15.44 -6.25
CA LEU A 44 -8.89 15.60 -5.94
C LEU A 44 -8.61 15.83 -4.45
N SER A 45 -9.45 16.60 -3.75
CA SER A 45 -9.29 16.88 -2.31
C SER A 45 -9.42 15.66 -1.39
N ARG A 46 -10.03 14.56 -1.84
CA ARG A 46 -10.17 13.32 -1.07
C ARG A 46 -9.06 12.30 -1.39
N ILE A 47 -8.32 12.47 -2.49
CA ILE A 47 -7.24 11.55 -2.87
C ILE A 47 -6.18 11.42 -1.77
N PRO A 48 -5.73 12.49 -1.07
CA PRO A 48 -4.77 12.34 0.02
C PRO A 48 -5.24 11.37 1.12
N GLN A 49 -6.50 11.46 1.53
CA GLN A 49 -7.06 10.53 2.52
C GLN A 49 -7.10 9.09 2.00
N ILE A 50 -7.45 8.88 0.72
CA ILE A 50 -7.46 7.54 0.12
C ILE A 50 -6.05 6.95 0.07
N ILE A 51 -5.04 7.77 -0.23
CA ILE A 51 -3.64 7.35 -0.20
C ILE A 51 -3.27 6.88 1.21
N GLU A 52 -3.60 7.65 2.25
CA GLU A 52 -3.35 7.28 3.65
C GLU A 52 -4.05 5.96 4.02
N ASP A 53 -5.32 5.78 3.64
CA ASP A 53 -6.08 4.54 3.88
C ASP A 53 -5.42 3.34 3.19
N LEU A 54 -4.91 3.51 1.96
CA LEU A 54 -4.18 2.47 1.21
C LEU A 54 -2.85 2.13 1.87
N GLU A 55 -2.11 3.13 2.35
CA GLU A 55 -0.85 2.94 3.08
C GLU A 55 -1.05 2.17 4.39
N GLU A 56 -2.11 2.48 5.14
CA GLU A 56 -2.48 1.77 6.37
C GLU A 56 -2.81 0.30 6.07
N LYS A 57 -3.65 0.04 5.05
CA LYS A 57 -3.98 -1.33 4.64
C LYS A 57 -2.76 -2.10 4.15
N ALA A 58 -1.85 -1.45 3.45
CA ALA A 58 -0.59 -2.07 3.04
C ALA A 58 0.24 -2.49 4.25
N LYS A 59 0.46 -1.58 5.22
CA LYS A 59 1.20 -1.86 6.46
C LYS A 59 0.57 -3.01 7.25
N HIS A 60 -0.75 -3.00 7.40
CA HIS A 60 -1.48 -4.09 8.06
C HIS A 60 -1.30 -5.44 7.31
N SER A 61 -1.39 -5.42 5.97
CA SER A 61 -1.23 -6.63 5.15
C SER A 61 0.20 -7.17 5.21
N MET A 62 1.21 -6.29 5.26
CA MET A 62 2.61 -6.67 5.50
C MET A 62 2.80 -7.36 6.84
N GLY A 63 2.23 -6.81 7.92
CA GLY A 63 2.28 -7.41 9.26
C GLY A 63 1.63 -8.79 9.33
N ALA A 64 0.63 -9.03 8.48
CA ALA A 64 -0.05 -10.32 8.33
C ALA A 64 0.64 -11.27 7.32
N ASN A 65 1.82 -10.94 6.78
CA ASN A 65 2.52 -11.68 5.72
C ASN A 65 1.72 -11.86 4.41
N ARG A 66 0.72 -10.99 4.16
CA ARG A 66 -0.08 -10.98 2.93
C ARG A 66 0.55 -10.06 1.90
N PHE A 67 1.72 -10.46 1.42
CA PHE A 67 2.58 -9.63 0.57
C PHE A 67 1.95 -9.27 -0.78
N SER A 68 1.14 -10.16 -1.37
CA SER A 68 0.42 -9.85 -2.62
C SER A 68 -0.62 -8.74 -2.43
N GLU A 69 -1.41 -8.78 -1.36
CA GLU A 69 -2.38 -7.71 -1.04
C GLU A 69 -1.67 -6.40 -0.72
N ALA A 70 -0.59 -6.44 0.07
CA ALA A 70 0.20 -5.26 0.40
C ALA A 70 0.78 -4.59 -0.86
N ARG A 71 1.28 -5.40 -1.80
CA ARG A 71 1.78 -4.91 -3.10
C ARG A 71 0.68 -4.13 -3.83
N ASP A 72 -0.51 -4.70 -3.94
CA ASP A 72 -1.59 -4.10 -4.71
C ASP A 72 -2.05 -2.76 -4.11
N TYR A 73 -2.13 -2.66 -2.77
CA TYR A 73 -2.41 -1.39 -2.10
C TYR A 73 -1.31 -0.34 -2.33
N LEU A 74 -0.03 -0.74 -2.24
CA LEU A 74 1.09 0.18 -2.50
C LEU A 74 1.14 0.65 -3.95
N LYS A 75 0.88 -0.22 -4.93
CA LYS A 75 0.82 0.18 -6.36
C LYS A 75 -0.23 1.28 -6.56
N LYS A 76 -1.43 1.09 -6.01
CA LYS A 76 -2.50 2.11 -6.07
C LYS A 76 -2.05 3.42 -5.42
N ALA A 77 -1.49 3.37 -4.21
CA ALA A 77 -1.04 4.56 -3.49
C ALA A 77 0.05 5.34 -4.27
N ILE A 78 1.00 4.64 -4.89
CA ILE A 78 2.07 5.24 -5.69
C ILE A 78 1.53 5.92 -6.96
N VAL A 79 0.60 5.27 -7.67
CA VAL A 79 -0.05 5.86 -8.86
C VAL A 79 -0.84 7.11 -8.46
N LEU A 80 -1.62 7.04 -7.39
CA LEU A 80 -2.38 8.18 -6.88
C LEU A 80 -1.48 9.35 -6.45
N LYS A 81 -0.40 9.09 -5.69
CA LYS A 81 0.60 10.13 -5.34
C LYS A 81 1.20 10.76 -6.59
N SER A 82 1.50 9.96 -7.61
CA SER A 82 2.06 10.46 -8.86
C SER A 82 1.08 11.36 -9.61
N ALA A 83 -0.20 10.98 -9.67
CA ALA A 83 -1.26 11.73 -10.33
C ALA A 83 -1.55 13.09 -9.65
N ILE A 84 -1.39 13.20 -8.32
CA ILE A 84 -1.56 14.47 -7.60
C ILE A 84 -0.26 15.29 -7.50
N GLY A 85 0.77 14.96 -8.29
CA GLY A 85 2.02 15.72 -8.35
C GLY A 85 3.01 15.44 -7.22
N MET A 86 2.78 14.42 -6.40
CA MET A 86 3.65 14.02 -5.29
C MET A 86 4.66 12.93 -5.67
N LYS A 87 4.91 12.72 -6.97
CA LYS A 87 5.81 11.66 -7.47
C LYS A 87 7.24 11.72 -6.93
N ASP A 88 7.76 12.92 -6.69
CA ASP A 88 9.14 13.16 -6.22
C ASP A 88 9.18 13.54 -4.73
N SER A 89 8.13 13.21 -3.98
CA SER A 89 8.05 13.45 -2.54
C SER A 89 8.75 12.36 -1.73
N GLU A 90 9.15 12.70 -0.50
CA GLU A 90 9.69 11.75 0.47
C GLU A 90 8.72 10.58 0.72
N GLY A 91 7.42 10.88 0.89
CA GLY A 91 6.41 9.86 1.07
C GLY A 91 6.31 8.89 -0.10
N ASN A 92 6.45 9.35 -1.36
CA ASN A 92 6.46 8.44 -2.50
C ASN A 92 7.73 7.56 -2.54
N ALA A 93 8.88 8.11 -2.14
CA ALA A 93 10.13 7.36 -2.01
C ALA A 93 10.04 6.27 -0.91
N GLU A 94 9.34 6.56 0.18
CA GLU A 94 9.05 5.58 1.24
C GLU A 94 8.21 4.43 0.69
N LEU A 95 7.12 4.72 -0.03
CA LEU A 95 6.29 3.68 -0.64
C LEU A 95 7.07 2.83 -1.65
N LEU A 96 7.90 3.45 -2.50
CA LEU A 96 8.78 2.74 -3.43
C LEU A 96 9.76 1.81 -2.70
N THR A 97 10.26 2.24 -1.54
CA THR A 97 11.11 1.40 -0.69
C THR A 97 10.31 0.21 -0.13
N MET A 98 9.12 0.44 0.42
CA MET A 98 8.26 -0.62 0.95
C MET A 98 7.90 -1.66 -0.13
N ILE A 99 7.49 -1.21 -1.32
CA ILE A 99 7.12 -2.14 -2.39
C ILE A 99 8.34 -2.90 -2.91
N SER A 100 9.53 -2.30 -2.93
CA SER A 100 10.75 -3.02 -3.31
C SER A 100 11.07 -4.20 -2.39
N LEU A 101 10.84 -4.02 -1.07
CA LEU A 101 11.00 -5.09 -0.08
C LEU A 101 9.96 -6.21 -0.30
N ILE A 102 8.72 -5.83 -0.60
CA ILE A 102 7.65 -6.78 -0.92
C ILE A 102 7.97 -7.59 -2.17
N GLU A 103 8.39 -6.93 -3.26
CA GLU A 103 8.77 -7.61 -4.50
C GLU A 103 9.95 -8.58 -4.27
N SER A 104 10.93 -8.19 -3.43
CA SER A 104 12.02 -9.09 -3.05
C SER A 104 11.51 -10.34 -2.32
N LYS A 105 10.57 -10.17 -1.37
CA LYS A 105 9.93 -11.29 -0.66
C LYS A 105 9.09 -12.19 -1.57
N LEU A 106 8.49 -11.63 -2.61
CA LEU A 106 7.74 -12.36 -3.64
C LEU A 106 8.64 -13.02 -4.70
N GLY A 107 9.96 -12.78 -4.65
CA GLY A 107 10.93 -13.34 -5.60
C GLY A 107 11.17 -12.49 -6.86
N ASN A 108 10.53 -11.33 -6.98
CA ASN A 108 10.61 -10.42 -8.13
C ASN A 108 11.83 -9.49 -8.02
N GLN A 109 13.03 -10.07 -8.08
CA GLN A 109 14.30 -9.36 -7.80
C GLN A 109 14.60 -8.22 -8.79
N CYS A 110 14.26 -8.37 -10.07
CA CYS A 110 14.45 -7.28 -11.06
C CYS A 110 13.61 -6.05 -10.70
N GLU A 111 12.32 -6.25 -10.41
CA GLU A 111 11.38 -5.18 -10.08
C GLU A 111 11.75 -4.52 -8.75
N ALA A 112 12.10 -5.33 -7.74
CA ALA A 112 12.61 -4.84 -6.45
C ALA A 112 13.81 -3.88 -6.62
N ASN A 113 14.80 -4.29 -7.41
CA ASN A 113 16.00 -3.47 -7.66
C ASN A 113 15.68 -2.16 -8.40
N GLN A 114 14.77 -2.20 -9.37
CA GLN A 114 14.33 -0.99 -10.08
C GLN A 114 13.60 -0.02 -9.14
N LEU A 115 12.68 -0.52 -8.32
CA LEU A 115 11.92 0.27 -7.35
C LEU A 115 12.84 0.91 -6.30
N SER A 116 13.79 0.14 -5.75
CA SER A 116 14.82 0.66 -4.85
C SER A 116 15.69 1.76 -5.50
N LYS A 117 16.09 1.56 -6.76
CA LYS A 117 16.82 2.59 -7.53
C LYS A 117 16.00 3.86 -7.74
N LEU A 118 14.69 3.74 -7.97
CA LEU A 118 13.78 4.89 -8.10
C LEU A 118 13.65 5.64 -6.77
N ALA A 119 13.41 4.93 -5.65
CA ALA A 119 13.35 5.53 -4.32
C ALA A 119 14.62 6.32 -4.00
N ARG A 120 15.79 5.71 -4.20
CA ARG A 120 17.09 6.34 -3.96
C ARG A 120 17.30 7.60 -4.81
N LYS A 121 16.86 7.61 -6.07
CA LYS A 121 16.93 8.81 -6.92
C LYS A 121 16.10 9.95 -6.35
N ILE A 122 14.90 9.66 -5.82
CA ILE A 122 14.05 10.67 -5.20
C ILE A 122 14.71 11.19 -3.93
N TYR A 123 15.10 10.30 -2.99
CA TYR A 123 15.81 10.68 -1.77
C TYR A 123 17.04 11.54 -2.03
N HIS A 124 17.84 11.18 -3.06
CA HIS A 124 18.99 11.97 -3.47
C HIS A 124 18.59 13.39 -3.92
N ARG A 125 17.53 13.51 -4.72
CA ARG A 125 17.06 14.79 -5.25
C ARG A 125 16.52 15.71 -4.15
N ILE A 126 15.83 15.17 -3.15
CA ILE A 126 15.27 15.95 -2.04
C ILE A 126 16.28 16.17 -0.90
N GLY A 127 17.48 15.58 -0.98
CA GLY A 127 18.58 15.84 -0.05
C GLY A 127 18.46 15.17 1.32
N VAL A 128 17.63 14.12 1.47
CA VAL A 128 17.56 13.37 2.74
C VAL A 128 18.78 12.46 2.86
N ASN A 129 19.40 12.48 4.03
CA ASN A 129 20.62 11.72 4.28
C ASN A 129 20.32 10.23 4.46
N PHE A 130 20.98 9.38 3.68
CA PHE A 130 20.65 7.96 3.45
C PHE A 130 20.77 7.03 4.67
N GLY A 131 21.24 7.52 5.82
CA GLY A 131 21.64 6.70 6.97
C GLY A 131 20.53 5.87 7.63
N ALA A 132 19.26 6.10 7.31
CA ALA A 132 18.12 5.41 7.93
C ALA A 132 17.33 4.48 6.99
N VAL A 133 17.59 4.51 5.67
CA VAL A 133 16.86 3.67 4.71
C VAL A 133 17.67 2.40 4.47
N SER A 134 17.27 1.31 5.12
CA SER A 134 17.90 0.00 4.93
C SER A 134 17.45 -0.59 3.59
N PHE A 135 18.23 -0.36 2.54
CA PHE A 135 18.09 -1.12 1.30
C PHE A 135 18.73 -2.50 1.52
N GLU A 136 17.94 -3.57 1.48
CA GLU A 136 18.48 -4.94 1.48
C GLU A 136 19.17 -5.21 0.13
N GLU A 137 20.34 -4.63 -0.08
CA GLU A 137 21.25 -5.06 -1.13
C GLU A 137 22.00 -6.27 -0.57
N LYS A 138 21.53 -7.49 -0.87
CA LYS A 138 22.26 -8.71 -0.48
C LYS A 138 23.68 -8.62 -1.06
N PRO A 139 24.73 -8.53 -0.23
CA PRO A 139 26.10 -8.32 -0.71
C PRO A 139 26.71 -9.55 -1.43
N ASN A 140 25.97 -10.67 -1.51
CA ASN A 140 26.46 -11.93 -2.05
C ASN A 140 25.88 -12.31 -3.41
N ALA A 141 25.09 -11.44 -4.05
CA ALA A 141 24.78 -11.60 -5.46
C ALA A 141 25.49 -10.48 -6.22
N LEU A 142 26.77 -10.68 -6.54
CA LEU A 142 27.27 -10.12 -7.79
C LEU A 142 26.23 -10.53 -8.83
N PRO A 143 25.52 -9.61 -9.51
CA PRO A 143 24.85 -10.00 -10.72
C PRO A 143 26.00 -10.45 -11.60
N THR A 144 26.12 -11.75 -11.86
CA THR A 144 26.77 -12.17 -13.09
C THR A 144 26.15 -11.26 -14.16
N ALA A 145 26.97 -10.56 -14.93
CA ALA A 145 26.53 -9.52 -15.88
C ALA A 145 25.40 -10.02 -16.82
N VAL A 146 25.17 -11.33 -16.84
CA VAL A 146 24.06 -12.08 -17.43
C VAL A 146 22.68 -11.80 -16.78
N VAL A 147 22.53 -11.76 -15.44
CA VAL A 147 21.22 -11.55 -14.78
C VAL A 147 20.77 -10.09 -14.89
N ALA A 148 21.70 -9.14 -14.74
CA ALA A 148 21.42 -7.72 -14.96
C ALA A 148 21.03 -7.41 -16.42
N LYS A 149 21.46 -8.24 -17.37
CA LYS A 149 21.16 -8.11 -18.80
C LYS A 149 19.70 -8.42 -19.17
N ASN A 150 18.98 -9.14 -18.31
CA ASN A 150 17.62 -9.63 -18.60
C ASN A 150 16.53 -8.86 -17.84
N CYS A 151 16.88 -7.96 -16.93
CA CYS A 151 15.90 -7.07 -16.32
C CYS A 151 15.60 -5.92 -17.29
N GLY A 152 14.32 -5.60 -17.51
CA GLY A 152 13.94 -4.41 -18.28
C GLY A 152 14.51 -3.12 -17.67
N GLU A 153 14.42 -2.00 -18.39
CA GLU A 153 14.95 -0.73 -17.88
C GLU A 153 13.98 -0.01 -16.92
N THR A 154 12.69 -0.35 -16.96
CA THR A 154 11.60 0.38 -16.27
C THR A 154 10.56 -0.55 -15.63
N VAL A 155 9.88 -0.03 -14.62
CA VAL A 155 8.73 -0.68 -13.96
C VAL A 155 7.48 -0.44 -14.80
N THR A 156 6.94 -1.48 -15.45
CA THR A 156 5.89 -1.38 -16.48
C THR A 156 4.63 -0.65 -16.00
N TRP A 157 4.10 -1.01 -14.83
CA TRP A 157 2.86 -0.42 -14.28
C TRP A 157 3.03 1.02 -13.78
N LEU A 158 4.27 1.50 -13.61
CA LEU A 158 4.54 2.87 -13.14
C LEU A 158 4.76 3.84 -14.32
N SER A 159 5.13 3.34 -15.49
CA SER A 159 5.33 4.16 -16.69
C SER A 159 4.05 4.61 -17.38
N GLU A 160 2.92 3.96 -17.10
CA GLU A 160 1.63 4.21 -17.74
C GLU A 160 0.86 5.39 -17.13
N SER A 161 1.26 5.88 -15.95
CA SER A 161 0.57 6.98 -15.24
C SER A 161 0.99 8.39 -15.70
N LYS A 162 1.25 8.58 -17.00
CA LYS A 162 1.86 9.80 -17.55
C LYS A 162 0.87 10.74 -18.22
#